data_AF-A0A319DAG0-F1
#
_entry.id   AF-A0A319DAG0-F1
#
_cell.length_a   1.000
_cell.length_b   1.000
_cell.length_c   1.000
_cell.angle_alpha   90.00
_cell.angle_beta   90.00
_cell.angle_gamma   90.00
#
_symmetry.space_group_name_H-M   'P 1'
#
loop_
_entity.id
_entity.type
_entity.pdbx_description
1 polymer ?
#
loop_
_entity_poly.entity_id
_entity_poly.type
_entity_poly.pdbx_seq_one_letter_code
_entity_poly.pdbx_strand_id
1 'polypeptide(L)'
;MSTPVCVANSDNHFGPRVDPSCRPFDFTLLFEDAFFAVLPAALLMLLLPARLQLLRRAPVKMTTYRLAISKSICLGALFTLQVVYAVYRFRAPALHTKLATTSDVLNIVATTAAAILSFVEDQCSIEPSDLLVIYFSALTLLDVPRLRSLWLIPGTDTCRGLWTTIYILTVAALVLESMKKFRILRTLYTDVTKEQVIGFWGRSFFIWVTPLFRAGFSDILSVEDLPETDKDLQGDVARQKLETAWVNCKPNFRLLKAVFRAYPWPVLLAVVPRLALSGFTFCQPFLITSTINYFENDSTEDIRQYGRALVGAYLLVYLGIAISTAVYWRRAYRATLLGRDSELRRLCELGEI
;
A
#
# COMPACT_ATOMS: atom_id res chain seq x y z
N MET A 1 -30.68 8.37 31.44
CA MET A 1 -29.89 8.23 30.20
C MET A 1 -30.07 6.79 29.72
N SER A 2 -31.03 6.57 28.83
CA SER A 2 -31.21 5.28 28.17
C SER A 2 -29.94 4.98 27.38
N THR A 3 -29.30 3.84 27.65
CA THR A 3 -28.21 3.32 26.81
C THR A 3 -28.71 3.31 25.36
N PRO A 4 -27.97 3.85 24.38
CA PRO A 4 -28.39 3.80 22.98
C PRO A 4 -28.50 2.32 22.58
N VAL A 5 -29.74 1.85 22.39
CA VAL A 5 -30.01 0.47 21.97
C VAL A 5 -30.09 0.51 20.46
N CYS A 6 -29.09 -0.05 19.80
CA CYS A 6 -29.11 -0.25 18.36
C CYS A 6 -30.27 -1.16 17.97
N VAL A 7 -31.05 -0.75 16.96
CA VAL A 7 -32.08 -1.61 16.37
C VAL A 7 -31.43 -2.89 15.86
N ALA A 8 -31.99 -4.05 16.20
CA ALA A 8 -31.47 -5.34 15.74
C ALA A 8 -31.34 -5.35 14.21
N ASN A 9 -30.20 -5.83 13.69
CA ASN A 9 -29.83 -5.84 12.26
C ASN A 9 -29.51 -4.48 11.59
N SER A 10 -29.39 -3.37 12.31
CA SER A 10 -28.92 -2.11 11.72
C SER A 10 -27.56 -2.25 11.01
N ASP A 11 -26.67 -3.06 11.58
CA ASP A 11 -25.32 -3.34 11.06
C ASP A 11 -25.25 -4.23 9.80
N ASN A 12 -26.37 -4.85 9.42
CA ASN A 12 -26.49 -5.69 8.21
C ASN A 12 -27.04 -4.94 6.98
N HIS A 13 -27.31 -3.63 7.12
CA HIS A 13 -27.77 -2.82 6.00
C HIS A 13 -26.59 -2.33 5.15
N PHE A 14 -26.77 -2.35 3.84
CA PHE A 14 -25.77 -1.84 2.91
C PHE A 14 -25.80 -0.31 2.93
N GLY A 15 -24.82 0.29 3.61
CA GLY A 15 -24.66 1.74 3.68
C GLY A 15 -23.45 2.11 4.54
N PRO A 16 -22.78 3.23 4.26
CA PRO A 16 -21.57 3.62 4.98
C PRO A 16 -21.85 4.13 6.40
N ARG A 17 -23.09 4.47 6.77
CA ARG A 17 -23.37 5.11 8.06
C ARG A 17 -24.47 4.37 8.83
N VAL A 18 -24.20 4.06 10.08
CA VAL A 18 -25.20 3.56 11.05
C VAL A 18 -26.05 4.73 11.57
N ASP A 19 -27.27 4.44 12.02
CA ASP A 19 -28.14 5.43 12.67
C ASP A 19 -27.38 6.16 13.80
N PRO A 20 -27.29 7.51 13.76
CA PRO A 20 -26.63 8.31 14.79
C PRO A 20 -27.18 8.09 16.21
N SER A 21 -28.44 7.66 16.33
CA SER A 21 -29.07 7.35 17.62
C SER A 21 -28.51 6.08 18.27
N CYS A 22 -27.89 5.19 17.48
CA CYS A 22 -27.28 3.94 17.91
C CYS A 22 -25.77 4.09 18.18
N ARG A 23 -25.00 4.57 17.18
CA ARG A 23 -23.55 4.85 17.34
C ARG A 23 -23.19 6.16 16.62
N PRO A 24 -22.67 7.18 17.33
CA PRO A 24 -22.34 8.45 16.71
C PRO A 24 -21.09 8.30 15.84
N PHE A 25 -21.24 8.65 14.56
CA PHE A 25 -20.15 8.69 13.57
C PHE A 25 -19.42 7.35 13.47
N ASP A 26 -20.15 6.32 13.05
CA ASP A 26 -19.62 4.96 12.86
C ASP A 26 -20.11 4.34 11.55
N PHE A 27 -19.29 3.45 10.97
CA PHE A 27 -19.66 2.69 9.78
C PHE A 27 -20.53 1.48 10.16
N THR A 28 -21.28 0.96 9.19
CA THR A 28 -21.95 -0.33 9.38
C THR A 28 -20.90 -1.43 9.40
N LEU A 29 -21.03 -2.42 10.29
CA LEU A 29 -20.08 -3.52 10.36
C LEU A 29 -19.96 -4.27 9.01
N LEU A 30 -21.05 -4.35 8.23
CA LEU A 30 -21.02 -4.92 6.88
C LEU A 30 -20.13 -4.12 5.92
N PHE A 31 -20.21 -2.78 5.96
CA PHE A 31 -19.37 -1.92 5.14
C PHE A 31 -17.89 -2.09 5.50
N GLU A 32 -17.57 -2.17 6.79
CA GLU A 32 -16.20 -2.41 7.24
C GLU A 32 -15.68 -3.78 6.81
N ASP A 33 -16.49 -4.84 6.92
CA ASP A 33 -16.13 -6.18 6.46
C ASP A 33 -15.87 -6.22 4.95
N ALA A 34 -16.68 -5.52 4.16
CA ALA A 34 -16.56 -5.50 2.71
C ALA A 34 -15.36 -4.67 2.21
N PHE A 35 -15.24 -3.42 2.67
CA PHE A 35 -14.27 -2.47 2.11
C PHE A 35 -12.95 -2.44 2.87
N PHE A 36 -12.94 -2.64 4.18
CA PHE A 36 -11.72 -2.52 4.98
C PHE A 36 -10.99 -3.85 5.14
N ALA A 37 -11.72 -4.96 5.12
CA ALA A 37 -11.12 -6.29 5.22
C ALA A 37 -11.09 -7.05 3.89
N VAL A 38 -12.24 -7.24 3.24
CA VAL A 38 -12.31 -8.09 2.03
C VAL A 38 -11.55 -7.48 0.86
N LEU A 39 -11.69 -6.18 0.62
CA LEU A 39 -11.06 -5.52 -0.51
C LEU A 39 -9.51 -5.59 -0.47
N PRO A 40 -8.80 -5.20 0.61
CA PRO A 40 -7.34 -5.33 0.67
C PRO A 40 -6.87 -6.78 0.55
N ALA A 41 -7.58 -7.72 1.18
CA ALA A 41 -7.25 -9.13 1.14
C ALA A 41 -7.42 -9.73 -0.28
N ALA A 42 -8.51 -9.38 -0.97
CA ALA A 42 -8.75 -9.80 -2.36
C ALA A 42 -7.69 -9.23 -3.32
N LEU A 43 -7.31 -7.97 -3.16
CA LEU A 43 -6.25 -7.34 -3.96
C LEU A 43 -4.90 -8.03 -3.74
N LEU A 44 -4.55 -8.35 -2.48
CA LEU A 44 -3.32 -9.10 -2.20
C LEU A 44 -3.34 -10.46 -2.89
N MET A 45 -4.45 -11.21 -2.76
CA MET A 45 -4.60 -12.53 -3.37
C MET A 45 -4.51 -12.50 -4.90
N LEU A 46 -5.02 -11.44 -5.53
CA LEU A 46 -4.92 -11.26 -6.98
C LEU A 46 -3.48 -10.95 -7.43
N LEU A 47 -2.74 -10.14 -6.66
CA LEU A 47 -1.38 -9.71 -6.99
C LEU A 47 -0.30 -10.74 -6.60
N LEU A 48 -0.58 -11.58 -5.62
CA LEU A 48 0.29 -12.63 -5.10
C LEU A 48 0.85 -13.56 -6.19
N PRO A 49 0.04 -14.22 -7.04
CA PRO A 49 0.56 -15.19 -8.01
C PRO A 49 1.51 -14.53 -9.03
N ALA A 50 1.17 -13.33 -9.50
CA ALA A 50 2.02 -12.57 -10.41
C ALA A 50 3.38 -12.24 -9.78
N ARG A 51 3.38 -11.85 -8.50
CA ARG A 51 4.59 -11.53 -7.75
C ARG A 51 5.45 -12.78 -7.51
N LEU A 52 4.84 -13.88 -7.08
CA LEU A 52 5.53 -15.15 -6.88
C LEU A 52 6.15 -15.68 -8.18
N GLN A 53 5.47 -15.55 -9.32
CA GLN A 53 5.99 -15.97 -10.61
C GLN A 53 7.22 -15.15 -11.03
N LEU A 54 7.22 -13.84 -10.76
CA LEU A 54 8.38 -12.99 -11.00
C LEU A 54 9.55 -13.40 -10.10
N LEU A 55 9.29 -13.70 -8.83
CA LEU A 55 10.31 -14.08 -7.87
C LEU A 55 10.91 -15.46 -8.09
N ARG A 56 10.15 -16.41 -8.63
CA ARG A 56 10.69 -17.74 -9.00
C ARG A 56 11.83 -17.67 -10.01
N ARG A 57 11.94 -16.59 -10.76
CA ARG A 57 13.01 -16.36 -11.75
C ARG A 57 14.24 -15.66 -11.16
N ALA A 58 14.17 -15.22 -9.90
CA ALA A 58 15.25 -14.51 -9.24
C ALA A 58 16.22 -15.49 -8.53
N PRO A 59 17.52 -15.23 -8.54
CA PRO A 59 18.50 -16.07 -7.84
C PRO A 59 18.34 -15.96 -6.31
N VAL A 60 18.53 -17.08 -5.61
CA VAL A 60 18.47 -17.15 -4.14
C VAL A 60 19.64 -16.34 -3.56
N LYS A 61 19.34 -15.34 -2.73
CA LYS A 61 20.31 -14.50 -2.02
C LYS A 61 19.89 -14.42 -0.55
N MET A 62 20.63 -15.11 0.32
CA MET A 62 20.32 -15.23 1.74
C MET A 62 20.40 -13.87 2.46
N THR A 63 19.29 -13.47 3.08
CA THR A 63 19.19 -12.27 3.92
C THR A 63 19.57 -12.58 5.38
N THR A 64 19.64 -11.55 6.23
CA THR A 64 19.99 -11.69 7.65
C THR A 64 18.95 -12.53 8.42
N TYR A 65 19.32 -13.74 8.84
CA TYR A 65 18.44 -14.71 9.51
C TYR A 65 17.62 -14.15 10.69
N ARG A 66 18.18 -13.19 11.46
CA ARG A 66 17.51 -12.60 12.64
C ARG A 66 16.23 -11.84 12.27
N LEU A 67 16.24 -11.09 11.17
CA LEU A 67 15.08 -10.30 10.75
C LEU A 67 13.99 -11.22 10.18
N ALA A 68 14.37 -12.21 9.37
CA ALA A 68 13.45 -13.21 8.83
C ALA A 68 12.73 -13.98 9.95
N ILE A 69 13.43 -14.35 11.02
CA ILE A 69 12.82 -14.98 12.21
C ILE A 69 11.83 -14.02 12.88
N SER A 70 12.21 -12.76 13.13
CA SER A 70 11.29 -11.79 13.76
C SER A 70 10.02 -11.55 12.94
N LYS A 71 10.12 -11.47 11.61
CA LYS A 71 8.98 -11.35 10.71
C LYS A 71 8.09 -12.58 10.77
N SER A 72 8.69 -13.77 10.71
CA SER A 72 7.96 -15.04 10.78
C SER A 72 7.21 -15.19 12.10
N ILE A 73 7.83 -14.81 13.23
CA ILE A 73 7.17 -14.78 14.54
C ILE A 73 6.01 -13.77 14.54
N CYS A 74 6.22 -12.56 14.02
CA CYS A 74 5.20 -11.53 13.95
C CYS A 74 3.99 -11.97 13.12
N LEU A 75 4.22 -12.49 11.91
CA LEU A 75 3.16 -12.97 11.01
C LEU A 75 2.47 -14.23 11.56
N GLY A 76 3.23 -15.13 12.21
CA GLY A 76 2.67 -16.30 12.90
C GLY A 76 1.76 -15.89 14.06
N ALA A 77 2.16 -14.91 14.87
CA ALA A 77 1.34 -14.37 15.94
C ALA A 77 0.09 -13.61 15.40
N LEU A 78 0.20 -12.92 14.26
CA LEU A 78 -0.97 -12.33 13.59
C LEU A 78 -1.97 -13.39 13.17
N PHE A 79 -1.49 -14.47 12.54
CA PHE A 79 -2.33 -15.57 12.12
C PHE A 79 -3.08 -16.20 13.29
N THR A 80 -2.38 -16.50 14.40
CA THR A 80 -3.03 -17.11 15.57
C THR A 80 -4.06 -16.17 16.20
N LEU A 81 -3.73 -14.88 16.33
CA LEU A 81 -4.68 -13.90 16.88
C LEU A 81 -5.91 -13.72 15.99
N GLN A 82 -5.76 -13.71 14.65
CA GLN A 82 -6.90 -13.63 13.73
C GLN A 82 -7.82 -14.85 13.84
N VAL A 83 -7.25 -16.06 13.96
CA VAL A 83 -8.04 -17.28 14.17
C VAL A 83 -8.79 -17.22 15.50
N VAL A 84 -8.12 -16.82 16.58
CA VAL A 84 -8.76 -16.65 17.90
C VAL A 84 -9.88 -15.62 17.83
N TYR A 85 -9.63 -14.47 17.21
CA TYR A 85 -10.64 -13.43 17.01
C TYR A 85 -11.87 -13.95 16.25
N ALA A 86 -11.68 -14.68 15.14
CA ALA A 86 -12.78 -15.26 14.37
C ALA A 86 -13.66 -16.20 15.22
N VAL A 87 -13.05 -17.01 16.09
CA VAL A 87 -13.78 -17.92 17.00
C VAL A 87 -14.61 -17.14 18.03
N TYR A 88 -14.03 -16.09 18.63
CA TYR A 88 -14.76 -15.26 19.59
C TYR A 88 -15.85 -14.43 18.92
N ARG A 89 -15.59 -13.91 17.72
CA ARG A 89 -16.55 -13.16 16.91
C ARG A 89 -17.76 -14.02 16.53
N PHE A 90 -17.54 -15.29 16.18
CA PHE A 90 -18.62 -16.24 15.89
C PHE A 90 -19.56 -16.45 17.08
N ARG A 91 -19.05 -16.37 18.32
CA ARG A 91 -19.84 -16.52 19.55
C ARG A 91 -20.53 -15.23 19.99
N ALA A 92 -20.22 -14.10 19.39
CA ALA A 92 -20.75 -12.80 19.76
C ALA A 92 -21.86 -12.37 18.77
N PRO A 93 -23.16 -12.56 19.12
CA PRO A 93 -24.26 -12.25 18.19
C PRO A 93 -24.32 -10.77 17.80
N ALA A 94 -23.79 -9.87 18.64
CA ALA A 94 -23.72 -8.43 18.38
C ALA A 94 -22.76 -8.06 17.23
N LEU A 95 -21.82 -8.93 16.86
CA LEU A 95 -20.80 -8.69 15.83
C LEU A 95 -21.04 -9.49 14.55
N HIS A 96 -22.13 -10.27 14.51
CA HIS A 96 -22.41 -11.21 13.43
C HIS A 96 -23.09 -10.49 12.25
N THR A 97 -22.36 -10.35 11.15
CA THR A 97 -22.90 -9.86 9.88
C THR A 97 -22.93 -10.97 8.84
N LYS A 98 -23.67 -10.76 7.74
CA LYS A 98 -23.67 -11.72 6.60
C LYS A 98 -22.27 -11.93 6.00
N LEU A 99 -21.37 -10.96 6.15
CA LEU A 99 -20.03 -10.98 5.56
C LEU A 99 -18.91 -11.25 6.57
N ALA A 100 -19.21 -11.24 7.88
CA ALA A 100 -18.22 -11.43 8.94
C ALA A 100 -17.39 -12.70 8.75
N THR A 101 -18.03 -13.84 8.50
CA THR A 101 -17.35 -15.14 8.34
C THR A 101 -16.45 -15.16 7.12
N THR A 102 -16.93 -14.66 5.98
CA THR A 102 -16.15 -14.55 4.75
C THR A 102 -14.96 -13.61 4.93
N SER A 103 -15.17 -12.48 5.61
CA SER A 103 -14.14 -11.48 5.89
C SER A 103 -13.01 -12.05 6.77
N ASP A 104 -13.37 -12.75 7.84
CA ASP A 104 -12.40 -13.35 8.76
C ASP A 104 -11.59 -14.45 8.07
N VAL A 105 -12.24 -15.35 7.32
CA VAL A 105 -11.56 -16.41 6.56
C VAL A 105 -10.61 -15.81 5.53
N LEU A 106 -11.05 -14.79 4.78
CA LEU A 106 -10.24 -14.17 3.75
C LEU A 106 -9.01 -13.46 4.34
N ASN A 107 -9.14 -12.82 5.51
CA ASN A 107 -8.00 -12.23 6.22
C ASN A 107 -7.00 -13.28 6.71
N ILE A 108 -7.48 -14.41 7.24
CA ILE A 108 -6.60 -15.52 7.67
C ILE A 108 -5.82 -16.07 6.45
N VAL A 109 -6.50 -16.25 5.32
CA VAL A 109 -5.87 -16.69 4.07
C VAL A 109 -4.87 -15.65 3.57
N ALA A 110 -5.22 -14.35 3.60
CA ALA A 110 -4.35 -13.27 3.17
C ALA A 110 -3.10 -13.13 4.06
N THR A 111 -3.22 -13.28 5.38
CA THR A 111 -2.07 -13.28 6.30
C THR A 111 -1.16 -14.48 6.06
N THR A 112 -1.73 -15.65 5.75
CA THR A 112 -0.95 -16.84 5.36
C THR A 112 -0.21 -16.60 4.05
N ALA A 113 -0.90 -16.05 3.05
CA ALA A 113 -0.28 -15.68 1.78
C ALA A 113 0.83 -14.62 1.96
N ALA A 114 0.62 -13.63 2.84
CA ALA A 114 1.62 -12.63 3.18
C ALA A 114 2.85 -13.25 3.86
N ALA A 115 2.66 -14.24 4.74
CA ALA A 115 3.75 -14.99 5.36
C ALA A 115 4.57 -15.77 4.33
N ILE A 116 3.91 -16.47 3.40
CA ILE A 116 4.58 -17.19 2.31
C ILE A 116 5.37 -16.20 1.43
N LEU A 117 4.76 -15.08 1.07
CA LEU A 117 5.41 -14.07 0.24
C LEU A 117 6.62 -13.45 0.94
N SER A 118 6.49 -13.08 2.22
CA SER A 118 7.58 -12.53 3.04
C SER A 118 8.75 -13.51 3.11
N PHE A 119 8.47 -14.80 3.32
CA PHE A 119 9.50 -15.84 3.34
C PHE A 119 10.20 -15.98 1.98
N VAL A 120 9.46 -16.07 0.89
CA VAL A 120 10.04 -16.20 -0.47
C VAL A 120 10.84 -14.95 -0.84
N GLU A 121 10.36 -13.75 -0.51
CA GLU A 121 11.05 -12.49 -0.75
C GLU A 121 12.33 -12.36 0.08
N ASP A 122 12.35 -12.88 1.30
CA ASP A 122 13.55 -12.90 2.14
C ASP A 122 14.61 -13.91 1.67
N GLN A 123 14.24 -14.94 0.90
CA GLN A 123 15.18 -15.90 0.29
C GLN A 123 15.69 -15.45 -1.08
N CYS A 124 14.84 -14.82 -1.89
CA CYS A 124 15.16 -14.50 -3.28
C CYS A 124 15.57 -13.03 -3.51
N SER A 125 15.30 -12.12 -2.57
CA SER A 125 15.46 -10.68 -2.80
C SER A 125 16.14 -9.95 -1.65
N ILE A 126 17.17 -9.17 -2.02
CA ILE A 126 17.79 -8.16 -1.15
C ILE A 126 16.85 -6.96 -0.98
N GLU A 127 16.03 -6.65 -1.99
CA GLU A 127 15.08 -5.54 -1.94
C GLU A 127 13.87 -5.87 -1.04
N PRO A 128 13.40 -4.93 -0.21
CA PRO A 128 12.18 -5.09 0.58
C PRO A 128 10.94 -5.33 -0.27
N SER A 129 9.96 -6.00 0.32
CA SER A 129 8.65 -6.25 -0.27
C SER A 129 7.85 -4.95 -0.45
N ASP A 130 7.85 -4.38 -1.64
CA ASP A 130 6.97 -3.24 -1.94
C ASP A 130 5.50 -3.61 -1.75
N LEU A 131 5.12 -4.83 -2.17
CA LEU A 131 3.73 -5.28 -2.11
C LEU A 131 3.25 -5.43 -0.66
N LEU A 132 4.02 -6.07 0.22
CA LEU A 132 3.65 -6.23 1.63
C LEU A 132 3.67 -4.89 2.37
N VAL A 133 4.65 -4.02 2.09
CA VAL A 133 4.69 -2.69 2.71
C VAL A 133 3.46 -1.86 2.34
N ILE A 134 3.04 -1.89 1.07
CA ILE A 134 1.81 -1.21 0.64
C ILE A 134 0.59 -1.86 1.30
N TYR A 135 0.49 -3.20 1.28
CA TYR A 135 -0.62 -3.94 1.88
C TYR A 135 -0.79 -3.65 3.37
N PHE A 136 0.27 -3.81 4.17
CA PHE A 136 0.21 -3.53 5.61
C PHE A 136 -0.04 -2.05 5.88
N SER A 137 0.49 -1.13 5.08
CA SER A 137 0.17 0.30 5.24
C SER A 137 -1.31 0.61 4.99
N ALA A 138 -1.91 -0.02 3.98
CA ALA A 138 -3.34 0.11 3.71
C ALA A 138 -4.15 -0.47 4.87
N LEU A 139 -3.81 -1.67 5.36
CA LEU A 139 -4.46 -2.27 6.54
C LEU A 139 -4.38 -1.36 7.77
N THR A 140 -3.20 -0.80 8.08
CA THR A 140 -3.06 0.10 9.24
C THR A 140 -3.95 1.34 9.17
N LEU A 141 -4.31 1.83 7.97
CA LEU A 141 -5.23 2.95 7.81
C LEU A 141 -6.69 2.49 7.84
N LEU A 142 -6.99 1.35 7.20
CA LEU A 142 -8.35 0.83 7.04
C LEU A 142 -8.87 0.10 8.29
N ASP A 143 -8.00 -0.38 9.17
CA ASP A 143 -8.38 -1.04 10.42
C ASP A 143 -8.72 -0.05 11.55
N VAL A 144 -8.41 1.26 11.38
CA VAL A 144 -8.69 2.29 12.41
C VAL A 144 -10.19 2.45 12.67
N PRO A 145 -11.07 2.58 11.65
CA PRO A 145 -12.52 2.60 11.85
C PRO A 145 -13.01 1.39 12.64
N ARG A 146 -12.61 0.18 12.24
CA ARG A 146 -13.00 -1.06 12.91
C ARG A 146 -12.57 -1.12 14.36
N LEU A 147 -11.34 -0.66 14.65
CA LEU A 147 -10.86 -0.54 16.02
C LEU A 147 -11.79 0.38 16.82
N ARG A 148 -12.13 1.55 16.28
CA ARG A 148 -13.07 2.48 16.93
C ARG A 148 -14.44 1.83 17.16
N SER A 149 -15.02 1.15 16.16
CA SER A 149 -16.34 0.53 16.27
C SER A 149 -16.39 -0.52 17.38
N LEU A 150 -15.34 -1.36 17.51
CA LEU A 150 -15.23 -2.33 18.61
C LEU A 150 -15.10 -1.69 19.99
N TRP A 151 -14.56 -0.47 20.09
CA TRP A 151 -14.49 0.28 21.36
C TRP A 151 -15.82 0.95 21.72
N LEU A 152 -16.69 1.20 20.74
CA LEU A 152 -18.01 1.80 20.94
C LEU A 152 -19.09 0.77 21.30
N ILE A 153 -18.92 -0.50 20.93
CA ILE A 153 -19.88 -1.57 21.21
C ILE A 153 -19.67 -2.13 22.62
N PRO A 154 -20.64 -1.98 23.55
CA PRO A 154 -20.54 -2.56 24.89
C PRO A 154 -20.72 -4.09 24.86
N GLY A 155 -20.03 -4.81 25.76
CA GLY A 155 -20.18 -6.26 25.93
C GLY A 155 -19.22 -7.13 25.08
N THR A 156 -18.25 -6.53 24.39
CA THR A 156 -17.28 -7.23 23.53
C THR A 156 -15.83 -7.04 23.99
N ASP A 157 -15.59 -7.09 25.31
CA ASP A 157 -14.28 -6.77 25.91
C ASP A 157 -13.14 -7.66 25.41
N THR A 158 -13.41 -8.97 25.21
CA THR A 158 -12.41 -9.91 24.68
C THR A 158 -12.08 -9.62 23.22
N CYS A 159 -13.09 -9.38 22.38
CA CYS A 159 -12.89 -9.03 20.97
C CYS A 159 -12.13 -7.71 20.82
N ARG A 160 -12.42 -6.74 21.70
CA ARG A 160 -11.73 -5.44 21.74
C ARG A 160 -10.23 -5.62 22.02
N GLY A 161 -9.87 -6.41 23.03
CA GLY A 161 -8.46 -6.70 23.35
C GLY A 161 -7.73 -7.50 22.27
N LEU A 162 -8.41 -8.45 21.63
CA LEU A 162 -7.86 -9.21 20.52
C LEU A 162 -7.62 -8.31 19.30
N TRP A 163 -8.57 -7.45 18.94
CA TRP A 163 -8.42 -6.60 17.77
C TRP A 163 -7.38 -5.49 17.97
N THR A 164 -7.25 -4.92 19.19
CA THR A 164 -6.18 -3.97 19.49
C THR A 164 -4.80 -4.61 19.35
N THR A 165 -4.63 -5.84 19.82
CA THR A 165 -3.37 -6.57 19.69
C THR A 165 -3.07 -6.95 18.23
N ILE A 166 -4.07 -7.37 17.46
CA ILE A 166 -3.96 -7.57 16.00
C ILE A 166 -3.48 -6.28 15.33
N TYR A 167 -4.13 -5.14 15.61
CA TYR A 167 -3.76 -3.85 15.03
C TYR A 167 -2.31 -3.45 15.35
N ILE A 168 -1.90 -3.55 16.63
CA ILE A 168 -0.52 -3.27 17.05
C ILE A 168 0.48 -4.16 16.31
N LEU A 169 0.15 -5.44 16.17
CA LEU A 169 1.03 -6.39 15.52
C LEU A 169 1.08 -6.19 13.99
N THR A 170 -0.01 -5.72 13.36
CA THR A 170 -0.04 -5.28 11.97
C THR A 170 0.86 -4.06 11.75
N VAL A 171 0.82 -3.08 12.65
CA VAL A 171 1.76 -1.93 12.64
C VAL A 171 3.19 -2.42 12.83
N ALA A 172 3.43 -3.35 13.75
CA ALA A 172 4.76 -3.94 13.94
C ALA A 172 5.24 -4.69 12.69
N ALA A 173 4.38 -5.43 11.99
CA ALA A 173 4.70 -6.08 10.72
C ALA A 173 5.09 -5.06 9.64
N LEU A 174 4.34 -3.95 9.51
CA LEU A 174 4.69 -2.84 8.61
C LEU A 174 6.07 -2.25 8.93
N VAL A 175 6.36 -2.04 10.22
CA VAL A 175 7.66 -1.52 10.67
C VAL A 175 8.76 -2.54 10.37
N LEU A 176 8.59 -3.82 10.67
CA LEU A 176 9.58 -4.87 10.41
C LEU A 176 9.89 -5.02 8.91
N GLU A 177 8.86 -4.98 8.05
CA GLU A 177 9.05 -4.99 6.60
C GLU A 177 9.74 -3.71 6.10
N SER A 178 9.50 -2.58 6.77
CA SER A 178 10.19 -1.32 6.49
C SER A 178 11.62 -1.28 7.05
N MET A 179 11.91 -1.96 8.16
CA MET A 179 13.21 -1.99 8.83
C MET A 179 14.27 -2.77 8.07
N LYS A 180 13.87 -3.69 7.17
CA LYS A 180 14.77 -4.30 6.17
C LYS A 180 15.59 -3.21 5.43
N LYS A 181 15.07 -1.98 5.36
CA LYS A 181 15.72 -0.80 4.76
C LYS A 181 16.81 -0.17 5.64
N PHE A 182 16.61 0.08 6.93
CA PHE A 182 17.54 0.89 7.73
C PHE A 182 18.88 0.21 8.03
N ARG A 183 18.87 -1.10 8.31
CA ARG A 183 20.09 -1.82 8.68
C ARG A 183 21.01 -2.03 7.48
N ILE A 184 20.43 -2.32 6.32
CA ILE A 184 21.11 -2.41 5.04
C ILE A 184 21.61 -1.02 4.62
N LEU A 185 20.79 0.04 4.75
CA LEU A 185 21.18 1.42 4.41
C LEU A 185 22.46 1.88 5.12
N ARG A 186 22.70 1.45 6.37
CA ARG A 186 23.94 1.76 7.11
C ARG A 186 25.16 1.02 6.55
N THR A 187 24.99 -0.16 5.98
CA THR A 187 26.09 -0.96 5.41
C THR A 187 26.35 -0.63 3.95
N LEU A 188 25.32 -0.17 3.23
CA LEU A 188 25.33 0.14 1.80
C LEU A 188 25.69 1.59 1.47
N TYR A 189 25.92 2.42 2.50
CA TYR A 189 26.39 3.81 2.35
C TYR A 189 27.73 3.90 1.60
N THR A 190 28.40 2.78 1.40
CA THR A 190 29.77 2.70 0.88
C THR A 190 29.88 2.34 -0.61
N ASP A 191 28.89 1.70 -1.29
CA ASP A 191 29.22 1.10 -2.61
C ASP A 191 28.09 0.71 -3.60
N VAL A 192 26.82 1.16 -3.48
CA VAL A 192 25.78 0.77 -4.47
C VAL A 192 24.77 1.88 -4.80
N THR A 193 24.26 1.80 -6.02
CA THR A 193 23.16 2.56 -6.63
C THR A 193 21.97 2.75 -5.67
N LYS A 194 21.78 4.00 -5.20
CA LYS A 194 20.97 4.38 -4.04
C LYS A 194 19.45 4.10 -4.19
N GLU A 195 18.91 4.05 -5.40
CA GLU A 195 17.44 4.00 -5.60
C GLU A 195 16.84 2.58 -5.46
N GLN A 196 17.56 1.53 -5.87
CA GLN A 196 17.04 0.15 -5.92
C GLN A 196 16.89 -0.51 -4.54
N VAL A 197 17.63 -0.03 -3.53
CA VAL A 197 17.65 -0.65 -2.19
C VAL A 197 16.61 -0.02 -1.25
N ILE A 198 16.13 1.17 -1.60
CA ILE A 198 15.18 1.92 -0.80
C ILE A 198 13.77 1.47 -1.19
N GLY A 199 13.06 0.78 -0.30
CA GLY A 199 11.72 0.30 -0.66
C GLY A 199 10.67 1.41 -0.76
N PHE A 200 9.46 1.04 -1.22
CA PHE A 200 8.36 1.92 -1.61
C PHE A 200 8.30 3.31 -0.94
N TRP A 201 8.06 3.41 0.39
CA TRP A 201 7.93 4.70 1.07
C TRP A 201 9.15 5.62 0.94
N GLY A 202 10.37 5.09 1.03
CA GLY A 202 11.57 5.91 0.86
C GLY A 202 11.76 6.38 -0.59
N ARG A 203 11.26 5.59 -1.55
CA ARG A 203 11.10 6.06 -2.94
C ARG A 203 10.03 7.15 -2.98
N SER A 204 8.82 6.93 -2.51
CA SER A 204 7.71 7.91 -2.57
C SER A 204 8.04 9.25 -1.93
N PHE A 205 8.73 9.26 -0.77
CA PHE A 205 9.15 10.49 -0.08
C PHE A 205 10.50 11.04 -0.56
N PHE A 206 11.10 10.46 -1.61
CA PHE A 206 12.40 10.88 -2.16
C PHE A 206 13.53 10.97 -1.10
N ILE A 207 13.48 10.14 -0.06
CA ILE A 207 14.47 10.11 1.03
C ILE A 207 15.89 9.83 0.48
N TRP A 208 15.96 9.09 -0.63
CA TRP A 208 17.20 8.78 -1.33
C TRP A 208 17.92 10.00 -1.92
N VAL A 209 17.20 11.12 -2.15
CA VAL A 209 17.75 12.38 -2.67
C VAL A 209 18.26 13.26 -1.53
N THR A 210 17.78 13.09 -0.30
CA THR A 210 18.21 13.84 0.88
C THR A 210 19.74 13.92 1.06
N PRO A 211 20.53 12.83 0.94
CA PRO A 211 21.98 12.95 1.03
C PRO A 211 22.60 13.77 -0.11
N LEU A 212 22.02 13.74 -1.31
CA LEU A 212 22.48 14.55 -2.45
C LEU A 212 22.26 16.05 -2.19
N PHE A 213 21.09 16.42 -1.67
CA PHE A 213 20.81 17.80 -1.28
C PHE A 213 21.73 18.28 -0.15
N ARG A 214 22.06 17.41 0.81
CA ARG A 214 23.00 17.75 1.87
C ARG A 214 24.41 17.96 1.31
N ALA A 215 24.89 17.07 0.44
CA ALA A 215 26.21 17.20 -0.19
C ALA A 215 26.28 18.46 -1.07
N GLY A 216 25.29 18.73 -1.92
CA GLY A 216 25.25 19.92 -2.77
C GLY A 216 25.05 21.24 -2.01
N PHE A 217 24.60 21.19 -0.76
CA PHE A 217 24.58 22.37 0.12
C PHE A 217 25.96 22.66 0.75
N SER A 218 26.80 21.62 0.87
CA SER A 218 28.13 21.73 1.46
C SER A 218 29.24 21.93 0.43
N ASP A 219 29.13 21.34 -0.77
CA ASP A 219 30.16 21.33 -1.81
C ASP A 219 29.58 21.45 -3.23
N ILE A 220 30.42 21.81 -4.21
CA ILE A 220 30.06 21.85 -5.65
C ILE A 220 29.96 20.41 -6.17
N LEU A 221 28.76 20.01 -6.57
CA LEU A 221 28.48 18.68 -7.11
C LEU A 221 29.13 18.49 -8.48
N SER A 222 29.98 17.47 -8.63
CA SER A 222 30.52 17.05 -9.93
C SER A 222 29.72 15.88 -10.51
N VAL A 223 29.87 15.58 -11.81
CA VAL A 223 29.09 14.52 -12.49
C VAL A 223 29.40 13.14 -11.89
N GLU A 224 30.60 12.98 -11.36
CA GLU A 224 31.11 11.77 -10.71
C GLU A 224 30.46 11.53 -9.33
N ASP A 225 29.89 12.57 -8.70
CA ASP A 225 29.20 12.47 -7.40
C ASP A 225 27.73 12.04 -7.56
N LEU A 226 27.22 12.02 -8.80
CA LEU A 226 25.86 11.57 -9.08
C LEU A 226 25.77 10.05 -8.95
N PRO A 227 24.72 9.52 -8.28
CA PRO A 227 24.51 8.09 -8.24
C PRO A 227 24.32 7.53 -9.66
N GLU A 228 24.94 6.39 -9.93
CA GLU A 228 24.74 5.68 -11.19
C GLU A 228 23.24 5.42 -11.46
N THR A 229 22.88 5.34 -12.75
CA THR A 229 21.49 5.07 -13.15
C THR A 229 21.10 3.63 -12.83
N ASP A 230 19.85 3.45 -12.37
CA ASP A 230 19.22 2.16 -12.05
C ASP A 230 19.51 1.11 -13.14
N LYS A 231 19.90 -0.12 -12.75
CA LYS A 231 20.26 -1.21 -13.69
C LYS A 231 19.11 -1.60 -14.62
N ASP A 232 17.86 -1.42 -14.19
CA ASP A 232 16.68 -1.65 -15.03
C ASP A 232 16.45 -0.52 -16.06
N LEU A 233 17.07 0.65 -15.85
CA LEU A 233 17.12 1.77 -16.78
C LEU A 233 18.42 1.85 -17.58
N GLN A 234 19.37 0.92 -17.39
CA GLN A 234 20.53 0.82 -18.28
C GLN A 234 20.05 0.45 -19.68
N GLY A 235 20.39 1.29 -20.67
CA GLY A 235 19.83 1.26 -22.02
C GLY A 235 19.87 -0.11 -22.69
N ASP A 236 20.87 -0.93 -22.39
CA ASP A 236 21.11 -2.21 -23.07
C ASP A 236 20.07 -3.30 -22.70
N VAL A 237 19.68 -3.40 -21.42
CA VAL A 237 18.69 -4.38 -20.96
C VAL A 237 17.27 -3.98 -21.38
N ALA A 238 16.98 -2.68 -21.29
CA ALA A 238 15.72 -2.13 -21.75
C ALA A 238 15.54 -2.28 -23.27
N ARG A 239 16.63 -2.13 -24.03
CA ARG A 239 16.68 -2.29 -25.47
C ARG A 239 16.40 -3.72 -25.92
N GLN A 240 17.06 -4.73 -25.34
CA GLN A 240 16.84 -6.14 -25.72
C GLN A 240 15.37 -6.56 -25.53
N LYS A 241 14.72 -6.12 -24.45
CA LYS A 241 13.29 -6.37 -24.22
C LYS A 241 12.38 -5.66 -25.23
N LEU A 242 12.72 -4.44 -25.62
CA LEU A 242 11.95 -3.69 -26.59
C LEU A 242 12.12 -4.23 -28.01
N GLU A 243 13.33 -4.61 -28.42
CA GLU A 243 13.61 -5.19 -29.74
C GLU A 243 12.92 -6.54 -29.92
N THR A 244 12.99 -7.43 -28.92
CA THR A 244 12.28 -8.72 -28.95
C THR A 244 10.77 -8.55 -29.02
N ALA A 245 10.19 -7.53 -28.36
CA ALA A 245 8.78 -7.21 -28.48
C ALA A 245 8.42 -6.59 -29.85
N TRP A 246 9.32 -5.77 -30.42
CA TRP A 246 9.13 -5.08 -31.68
C TRP A 246 9.07 -6.03 -32.88
N VAL A 247 9.98 -7.02 -32.95
CA VAL A 247 10.02 -8.03 -34.02
C VAL A 247 8.70 -8.80 -34.12
N ASN A 248 8.02 -9.00 -32.98
CA ASN A 248 6.77 -9.74 -32.88
C ASN A 248 5.50 -8.88 -33.11
N CYS A 249 5.63 -7.58 -33.37
CA CYS A 249 4.49 -6.67 -33.53
C CYS A 249 4.16 -6.34 -35.00
N LYS A 250 2.86 -6.41 -35.33
CA LYS A 250 2.31 -5.98 -36.63
C LYS A 250 2.53 -4.46 -36.87
N PRO A 251 2.58 -3.99 -38.13
CA PRO A 251 3.02 -2.63 -38.47
C PRO A 251 2.13 -1.49 -37.92
N ASN A 252 0.83 -1.71 -37.73
CA ASN A 252 -0.06 -0.66 -37.23
C ASN A 252 0.16 -0.40 -35.73
N PHE A 253 0.59 0.84 -35.41
CA PHE A 253 0.98 1.29 -34.06
C PHE A 253 2.07 0.40 -33.41
N ARG A 254 3.06 -0.01 -34.21
CA ARG A 254 4.10 -0.97 -33.82
C ARG A 254 4.87 -0.55 -32.56
N LEU A 255 5.20 0.74 -32.41
CA LEU A 255 5.88 1.27 -31.22
C LEU A 255 5.02 1.19 -29.97
N LEU A 256 3.77 1.66 -30.06
CA LEU A 256 2.84 1.62 -28.93
C LEU A 256 2.65 0.16 -28.47
N LYS A 257 2.38 -0.76 -29.41
CA LYS A 257 2.22 -2.20 -29.09
C LYS A 257 3.49 -2.83 -28.54
N ALA A 258 4.66 -2.49 -29.08
CA ALA A 258 5.93 -3.00 -28.59
C ALA A 258 6.21 -2.52 -27.16
N VAL A 259 5.95 -1.25 -26.84
CA VAL A 259 6.11 -0.69 -25.48
C VAL A 259 5.12 -1.32 -24.51
N PHE A 260 3.84 -1.40 -24.85
CA PHE A 260 2.83 -2.06 -24.01
C PHE A 260 3.12 -3.56 -23.79
N ARG A 261 3.74 -4.23 -24.78
CA ARG A 261 4.09 -5.65 -24.69
C ARG A 261 5.43 -5.89 -23.97
N ALA A 262 6.39 -4.98 -24.11
CA ALA A 262 7.66 -5.03 -23.40
C ALA A 262 7.52 -4.64 -21.93
N TYR A 263 6.61 -3.70 -21.62
CA TYR A 263 6.43 -3.13 -20.29
C TYR A 263 4.95 -3.07 -19.83
N PRO A 264 4.21 -4.19 -19.82
CA PRO A 264 2.80 -4.19 -19.40
C PRO A 264 2.66 -3.81 -17.92
N TRP A 265 3.59 -4.25 -17.07
CA TRP A 265 3.55 -4.03 -15.63
C TRP A 265 3.85 -2.57 -15.21
N PRO A 266 4.89 -1.90 -15.73
CA PRO A 266 5.10 -0.47 -15.47
C PRO A 266 3.94 0.42 -15.89
N VAL A 267 3.29 0.11 -17.03
CA VAL A 267 2.13 0.89 -17.51
C VAL A 267 0.92 0.66 -16.62
N LEU A 268 0.60 -0.60 -16.30
CA LEU A 268 -0.51 -0.93 -15.40
C LEU A 268 -0.31 -0.29 -14.01
N LEU A 269 0.91 -0.34 -13.48
CA LEU A 269 1.27 0.29 -12.20
C LEU A 269 1.27 1.82 -12.24
N ALA A 270 1.33 2.46 -13.42
CA ALA A 270 1.22 3.91 -13.56
C ALA A 270 -0.25 4.39 -13.58
N VAL A 271 -1.18 3.52 -14.01
CA VAL A 271 -2.62 3.81 -14.01
C VAL A 271 -3.18 3.86 -12.58
N VAL A 272 -2.76 2.93 -11.72
CA VAL A 272 -3.22 2.85 -10.33
C VAL A 272 -3.07 4.17 -9.53
N PRO A 273 -1.87 4.80 -9.45
CA PRO A 273 -1.72 6.06 -8.73
C PRO A 273 -2.51 7.20 -9.39
N ARG A 274 -2.77 7.15 -10.71
CA ARG A 274 -3.61 8.14 -11.38
C ARG A 274 -5.08 8.02 -10.99
N LEU A 275 -5.59 6.79 -10.91
CA LEU A 275 -6.95 6.53 -10.42
C LEU A 275 -7.10 6.91 -8.95
N ALA A 276 -6.09 6.60 -8.12
CA ALA A 276 -6.08 7.01 -6.71
C ALA A 276 -6.09 8.54 -6.57
N LEU A 277 -5.27 9.25 -7.35
CA LEU A 277 -5.27 10.72 -7.41
C LEU A 277 -6.65 11.26 -7.78
N SER A 278 -7.27 10.73 -8.84
CA SER A 278 -8.62 11.12 -9.23
C SER A 278 -9.64 10.90 -8.10
N GLY A 279 -9.60 9.74 -7.44
CA GLY A 279 -10.44 9.45 -6.28
C GLY A 279 -10.28 10.47 -5.17
N PHE A 280 -9.04 10.76 -4.75
CA PHE A 280 -8.78 11.76 -3.72
C PHE A 280 -9.21 13.19 -4.14
N THR A 281 -9.03 13.56 -5.41
CA THR A 281 -9.51 14.87 -5.91
C THR A 281 -11.04 14.96 -5.90
N PHE A 282 -11.75 13.87 -6.20
CA PHE A 282 -13.21 13.85 -6.08
C PHE A 282 -13.67 13.93 -4.63
N CYS A 283 -12.89 13.44 -3.66
CA CYS A 283 -13.20 13.59 -2.24
C CYS A 283 -13.14 15.03 -1.74
N GLN A 284 -12.37 15.91 -2.39
CA GLN A 284 -12.20 17.32 -1.97
C GLN A 284 -13.52 18.11 -1.87
N PRO A 285 -14.39 18.17 -2.91
CA PRO A 285 -15.66 18.88 -2.80
C PRO A 285 -16.57 18.31 -1.71
N PHE A 286 -16.61 16.97 -1.52
CA PHE A 286 -17.39 16.35 -0.45
C PHE A 286 -16.91 16.77 0.94
N LEU A 287 -15.59 16.90 1.14
CA LEU A 287 -15.03 17.40 2.40
C LEU A 287 -15.40 18.86 2.65
N ILE A 288 -15.37 19.70 1.62
CA ILE A 288 -15.76 21.11 1.73
C ILE A 288 -17.24 21.22 2.12
N THR A 289 -18.12 20.51 1.43
CA THR A 289 -19.56 20.47 1.77
C THR A 289 -19.78 19.97 3.20
N SER A 290 -19.05 18.91 3.61
CA SER A 290 -19.12 18.38 4.97
C SER A 290 -18.63 19.37 6.03
N THR A 291 -17.68 20.24 5.67
CA THR A 291 -17.15 21.30 6.53
C THR A 291 -18.11 22.47 6.65
N ILE A 292 -18.78 22.86 5.56
CA ILE A 292 -19.81 23.90 5.59
C ILE A 292 -20.97 23.45 6.49
N ASN A 293 -21.48 22.24 6.27
CA ASN A 293 -22.54 21.65 7.10
C ASN A 293 -22.13 21.50 8.58
N TYR A 294 -20.83 21.37 8.85
CA TYR A 294 -20.31 21.31 10.22
C TYR A 294 -20.39 22.66 10.93
N PHE A 295 -20.09 23.77 10.24
CA PHE A 295 -20.15 25.11 10.81
C PHE A 295 -21.57 25.67 10.91
N GLU A 296 -22.51 25.17 10.10
CA GLU A 296 -23.92 25.59 10.14
C GLU A 296 -24.71 25.01 11.33
N ASN A 297 -24.25 23.91 11.94
CA ASN A 297 -24.97 23.25 13.05
C ASN A 297 -24.37 23.62 14.40
N ASP A 298 -25.23 24.07 15.33
CA ASP A 298 -24.82 24.67 16.60
C ASP A 298 -24.29 23.66 17.64
N SER A 299 -23.35 24.13 18.47
CA SER A 299 -22.38 23.32 19.23
C SER A 299 -22.95 22.29 20.24
N THR A 300 -22.76 21.00 19.93
CA THR A 300 -22.95 19.84 20.84
C THR A 300 -21.67 18.99 20.92
N GLU A 301 -21.50 18.15 21.95
CA GLU A 301 -20.27 17.34 22.14
C GLU A 301 -19.99 16.37 20.97
N ASP A 302 -21.04 15.85 20.32
CA ASP A 302 -20.94 15.00 19.13
C ASP A 302 -20.29 15.72 17.94
N ILE A 303 -20.49 17.03 17.83
CA ILE A 303 -19.92 17.86 16.77
C ILE A 303 -18.39 17.93 16.94
N ARG A 304 -17.86 18.06 18.17
CA ARG A 304 -16.39 18.10 18.37
C ARG A 304 -15.68 16.83 17.88
N GLN A 305 -16.28 15.66 18.06
CA GLN A 305 -15.73 14.39 17.57
C GLN A 305 -15.77 14.32 16.05
N TYR A 306 -16.86 14.79 15.44
CA TYR A 306 -17.00 14.91 14.00
C TYR A 306 -15.92 15.82 13.39
N GLY A 307 -15.66 16.98 14.00
CA GLY A 307 -14.62 17.91 13.57
C GLY A 307 -13.22 17.29 13.55
N ARG A 308 -12.86 16.51 14.58
CA ARG A 308 -11.56 15.78 14.61
C ARG A 308 -11.43 14.77 13.47
N ALA A 309 -12.50 14.03 13.19
CA ALA A 309 -12.52 13.08 12.09
C ALA A 309 -12.42 13.77 10.72
N LEU A 310 -13.06 14.94 10.57
CA LEU A 310 -12.99 15.75 9.37
C LEU A 310 -11.58 16.27 9.09
N VAL A 311 -10.87 16.73 10.13
CA VAL A 311 -9.44 17.10 10.02
C VAL A 311 -8.59 15.90 9.59
N GLY A 312 -8.83 14.72 10.18
CA GLY A 312 -8.16 13.48 9.78
C GLY A 312 -8.42 13.11 8.32
N ALA A 313 -9.66 13.29 7.84
CA ALA A 313 -10.02 13.03 6.45
C ALA A 313 -9.33 13.99 5.48
N TYR A 314 -9.22 15.28 5.82
CA TYR A 314 -8.43 16.24 5.05
C TYR A 314 -6.95 15.86 4.97
N LEU A 315 -6.34 15.51 6.11
CA LEU A 315 -4.96 15.06 6.16
C LEU A 315 -4.76 13.85 5.24
N LEU A 316 -5.64 12.85 5.34
CA LEU A 316 -5.59 11.63 4.53
C LEU A 316 -5.70 11.94 3.04
N VAL A 317 -6.66 12.79 2.63
CA VAL A 317 -6.88 13.14 1.23
C VAL A 317 -5.68 13.89 0.65
N TYR A 318 -5.19 14.92 1.32
CA TYR A 318 -4.04 15.69 0.81
C TYR A 318 -2.74 14.88 0.82
N LEU A 319 -2.51 14.08 1.86
CA LEU A 319 -1.36 13.17 1.89
C LEU A 319 -1.46 12.13 0.77
N GLY A 320 -2.66 11.57 0.53
CA GLY A 320 -2.94 10.65 -0.56
C GLY A 320 -2.69 11.26 -1.94
N ILE A 321 -3.09 12.52 -2.16
CA ILE A 321 -2.79 13.29 -3.39
C ILE A 321 -1.29 13.44 -3.57
N ALA A 322 -0.56 13.84 -2.53
CA ALA A 322 0.88 14.05 -2.59
C ALA A 322 1.64 12.75 -2.94
N ILE A 323 1.33 11.66 -2.23
CA ILE A 323 1.94 10.34 -2.47
C ILE A 323 1.60 9.83 -3.88
N SER A 324 0.33 9.90 -4.28
CA SER A 324 -0.11 9.42 -5.60
C SER A 324 0.55 10.20 -6.73
N THR A 325 0.68 11.51 -6.57
CA THR A 325 1.35 12.40 -7.53
C THR A 325 2.84 12.10 -7.61
N ALA A 326 3.53 11.93 -6.48
CA ALA A 326 4.94 11.57 -6.42
C ALA A 326 5.23 10.23 -7.13
N VAL A 327 4.40 9.21 -6.87
CA VAL A 327 4.54 7.90 -7.51
C VAL A 327 4.23 7.98 -9.01
N TYR A 328 3.17 8.68 -9.39
CA TYR A 328 2.79 8.87 -10.80
C TYR A 328 3.92 9.53 -11.60
N TRP A 329 4.43 10.68 -11.14
CA TRP A 329 5.50 11.38 -11.84
C TRP A 329 6.77 10.53 -11.95
N ARG A 330 7.16 9.82 -10.89
CA ARG A 330 8.31 8.90 -10.96
C ARG A 330 8.14 7.84 -12.04
N ARG A 331 6.97 7.20 -12.10
CA ARG A 331 6.68 6.16 -13.11
C ARG A 331 6.63 6.75 -14.51
N ALA A 332 6.02 7.92 -14.67
CA ALA A 332 5.93 8.63 -15.94
C ALA A 332 7.32 9.04 -16.47
N TYR A 333 8.17 9.63 -15.63
CA TYR A 333 9.53 10.01 -16.01
C TYR A 333 10.40 8.81 -16.39
N ARG A 334 10.27 7.68 -15.68
CA ARG A 334 10.96 6.44 -16.09
C ARG A 334 10.48 5.96 -17.46
N ALA A 335 9.18 6.00 -17.73
CA ALA A 335 8.63 5.59 -19.03
C ALA A 335 9.09 6.51 -20.17
N THR A 336 9.12 7.83 -19.95
CA THR A 336 9.59 8.78 -20.97
C THR A 336 11.09 8.68 -21.22
N LEU A 337 11.91 8.47 -20.18
CA LEU A 337 13.35 8.24 -20.34
C LEU A 337 13.65 6.98 -21.14
N LEU A 338 12.98 5.86 -20.84
CA LEU A 338 13.10 4.62 -21.61
C LEU A 338 12.68 4.82 -23.08
N GLY A 339 11.64 5.60 -23.33
CA GLY A 339 11.22 5.96 -24.69
C GLY A 339 12.28 6.79 -25.42
N ARG A 340 12.75 7.87 -24.79
CA ARG A 340 13.70 8.82 -25.39
C ARG A 340 15.06 8.20 -25.69
N ASP A 341 15.60 7.40 -24.77
CA ASP A 341 16.90 6.71 -24.98
C ASP A 341 16.82 5.72 -26.15
N SER A 342 15.68 5.02 -26.28
CA SER A 342 15.44 4.11 -27.41
C SER A 342 15.30 4.82 -28.77
N GLU A 343 14.84 6.07 -28.78
CA GLU A 343 14.66 6.86 -30.00
C GLU A 343 15.97 7.56 -30.42
N LEU A 344 16.69 8.17 -29.49
CA LEU A 344 17.97 8.83 -29.75
C LEU A 344 19.02 7.86 -30.28
N ARG A 345 19.15 6.65 -29.70
CA ARG A 345 20.11 5.65 -30.21
C ARG A 345 19.72 5.10 -31.58
N ARG A 346 18.42 4.99 -31.91
CA ARG A 346 17.99 4.62 -33.26
C ARG A 346 18.31 5.71 -34.28
N LEU A 347 18.19 6.99 -33.91
CA LEU A 347 18.58 8.10 -34.79
C LEU A 347 20.09 8.11 -35.03
N CYS A 348 20.90 7.72 -34.03
CA CYS A 348 22.34 7.48 -34.24
C CYS A 348 22.59 6.30 -35.19
N GLU A 349 21.92 5.16 -35.02
CA GLU A 349 22.10 3.99 -35.92
C GLU A 349 21.60 4.24 -37.35
N LEU A 350 20.57 5.06 -37.53
CA LEU A 350 20.08 5.45 -38.85
C LEU A 350 20.90 6.59 -39.49
N GLY A 351 21.67 7.33 -38.69
CA GLY A 351 22.61 8.37 -39.13
C GLY A 351 24.01 7.83 -39.44
N GLU A 352 24.28 6.55 -39.18
CA GLU A 352 25.51 5.84 -39.55
C GLU A 352 25.38 5.05 -40.87
N ILE A 353 24.35 5.34 -41.69
CA ILE A 353 24.19 4.79 -43.05
C ILE A 353 24.59 5.82 -44.10
#